data_AF-A0A847S9H2-F1
#
_entry.id   AF-A0A847S9H2-F1
#
_cell.length_a   1.000
_cell.length_b   1.000
_cell.length_c   1.000
_cell.angle_alpha   90.00
_cell.angle_beta   90.00
_cell.angle_gamma   90.00
#
_symmetry.space_group_name_H-M   'P 1'
#
loop_
_entity.id
_entity.type
_entity.pdbx_description
1 polymer ?
#
loop_
_entity_poly.entity_id
_entity_poly.type
_entity_poly.pdbx_seq_one_letter_code
_entity_poly.pdbx_strand_id
1 'polypeptide(L)'
;METGKEAGSTIVQQYFSEHHKQWRVADLEQRLIAGGYVPQEAAREASQAYDGYFTRQLKKKGTKVLIFLGLAAVFLVRILLMADKLGNVSQLSVFLALTAYTLVQGLIWSIQLFQLKEEIASFRDLRKL
;
A
#
# COMPACT_ATOMS: atom_id res chain seq x y z
N MET A 1 -19.84 -17.46 32.23
CA MET A 1 -20.21 -16.48 31.20
C MET A 1 -19.37 -16.78 29.98
N GLU A 2 -19.97 -17.46 29.00
CA GLU A 2 -19.34 -17.74 27.71
C GLU A 2 -19.27 -16.41 26.95
N THR A 3 -18.10 -15.78 26.95
CA THR A 3 -17.83 -14.64 26.07
C THR A 3 -17.87 -15.18 24.65
N GLY A 4 -18.98 -14.92 23.97
CA GLY A 4 -19.15 -15.26 22.56
C GLY A 4 -17.93 -14.74 21.82
N LYS A 5 -17.27 -15.64 21.06
CA LYS A 5 -16.31 -15.23 20.05
C LYS A 5 -17.01 -14.19 19.19
N GLU A 6 -16.70 -12.91 19.36
CA GLU A 6 -16.97 -11.96 18.29
C GLU A 6 -16.30 -12.55 17.07
N ALA A 7 -17.08 -12.81 16.01
CA ALA A 7 -16.54 -13.43 14.81
C ALA A 7 -15.34 -12.59 14.39
N GLY A 8 -14.12 -13.16 14.35
CA GLY A 8 -12.89 -12.41 14.07
C GLY A 8 -12.97 -11.58 12.78
N SER A 9 -13.83 -11.99 11.84
CA SER A 9 -14.22 -11.22 10.67
C SER A 9 -14.75 -9.81 10.98
N THR A 10 -15.49 -9.63 12.06
CA THR A 10 -16.06 -8.34 12.50
C THR A 10 -14.98 -7.43 13.07
N ILE A 11 -14.09 -7.95 13.92
CA ILE A 11 -12.94 -7.20 14.49
C ILE A 11 -12.02 -6.74 13.36
N VAL A 12 -11.72 -7.62 12.42
CA VAL A 12 -10.91 -7.33 11.23
C VAL A 12 -11.58 -6.27 10.35
N GLN A 13 -12.87 -6.40 10.05
CA GLN A 13 -13.60 -5.42 9.24
C GLN A 13 -13.66 -4.04 9.90
N GLN A 14 -13.92 -4.00 11.20
CA GLN A 14 -13.98 -2.75 11.95
C GLN A 14 -12.60 -2.08 11.97
N TYR A 15 -11.54 -2.85 12.21
CA TYR A 15 -10.17 -2.35 12.17
C TYR A 15 -9.82 -1.74 10.80
N PHE A 16 -10.15 -2.41 9.69
CA PHE A 16 -9.88 -1.85 8.35
C PHE A 16 -10.84 -0.73 7.91
N SER A 17 -11.93 -0.51 8.63
CA SER A 17 -12.87 0.59 8.38
C SER A 17 -12.52 1.86 9.17
N GLU A 18 -11.77 1.72 10.26
CA GLU A 18 -11.27 2.85 11.05
C GLU A 18 -10.13 3.59 10.35
N HIS A 19 -10.03 4.90 10.61
CA HIS A 19 -8.95 5.72 10.07
C HIS A 19 -7.70 5.60 10.96
N HIS A 20 -6.74 4.77 10.57
CA HIS A 20 -5.47 4.64 11.28
C HIS A 20 -4.43 5.62 10.74
N LYS A 21 -3.70 6.29 11.64
CA LYS A 21 -2.51 7.07 11.26
C LYS A 21 -1.42 6.17 10.67
N GLN A 22 -1.29 4.96 11.19
CA GLN A 22 -0.37 3.94 10.72
C GLN A 22 -1.03 2.56 10.87
N TRP A 23 -1.01 1.77 9.81
CA TRP A 23 -1.53 0.42 9.81
C TRP A 23 -0.47 -0.53 10.37
N ARG A 24 -0.72 -1.14 11.53
CA ARG A 24 0.20 -2.11 12.16
C ARG A 24 -0.47 -3.47 12.38
N VAL A 25 0.20 -4.56 12.03
CA VAL A 25 -0.35 -5.91 12.19
C VAL A 25 -0.49 -6.26 13.67
N ALA A 26 0.45 -5.79 14.49
CA ALA A 26 0.43 -5.96 15.95
C ALA A 26 -0.81 -5.35 16.63
N ASP A 27 -1.32 -4.21 16.14
CA ASP A 27 -2.51 -3.58 16.71
C ASP A 27 -3.76 -4.42 16.44
N LEU A 28 -3.85 -5.03 15.25
CA LEU A 28 -4.92 -5.98 14.91
C LEU A 28 -4.81 -7.26 15.74
N GLU A 29 -3.60 -7.79 15.92
CA GLU A 29 -3.35 -8.95 16.79
C GLU A 29 -3.84 -8.68 18.21
N GLN A 30 -3.51 -7.52 18.80
CA GLN A 30 -3.95 -7.15 20.14
C GLN A 30 -5.48 -7.07 20.26
N ARG A 31 -6.17 -6.54 19.24
CA ARG A 31 -7.63 -6.49 19.21
C ARG A 31 -8.26 -7.88 19.11
N LEU A 32 -7.66 -8.78 18.34
CA LEU A 32 -8.11 -10.17 18.26
C LEU A 32 -7.90 -10.92 19.58
N ILE A 33 -6.78 -10.70 20.26
CA ILE A 33 -6.53 -11.25 21.61
C ILE A 33 -7.56 -10.71 22.62
N ALA A 34 -7.84 -9.40 22.58
CA ALA A 34 -8.88 -8.79 23.41
C ALA A 34 -10.29 -9.35 23.11
N GLY A 35 -10.54 -9.75 21.87
CA GLY A 35 -11.76 -10.45 21.43
C GLY A 35 -11.82 -11.94 21.81
N GLY A 36 -10.84 -12.46 22.55
CA GLY A 36 -10.84 -13.82 23.08
C GLY A 36 -10.13 -14.87 22.21
N TYR A 37 -9.37 -14.45 21.19
CA TYR A 37 -8.52 -15.37 20.42
C TYR A 37 -7.25 -15.76 21.19
N VAL A 38 -6.80 -17.00 21.01
CA VAL A 38 -5.51 -17.46 21.54
C VAL A 38 -4.40 -16.70 20.80
N PRO A 39 -3.31 -16.26 21.47
CA PRO A 39 -2.28 -15.41 20.85
C PRO A 39 -1.71 -15.94 19.52
N GLN A 40 -1.50 -17.26 19.39
CA GLN A 40 -1.02 -17.86 18.14
C GLN A 40 -2.07 -17.80 17.02
N GLU A 41 -3.35 -17.99 17.33
CA GLU A 41 -4.44 -17.91 16.37
C GLU A 41 -4.68 -16.45 15.95
N ALA A 42 -4.64 -15.53 16.92
CA ALA A 42 -4.74 -14.10 16.68
C ALA A 42 -3.63 -13.59 15.75
N ALA A 43 -2.39 -14.04 15.94
CA ALA A 43 -1.26 -13.67 15.08
C ALA A 43 -1.44 -14.17 13.64
N ARG A 44 -1.91 -15.43 13.47
CA ARG A 44 -2.19 -15.99 12.15
C ARG A 44 -3.33 -15.26 11.44
N GLU A 45 -4.43 -15.02 12.15
CA GLU A 45 -5.61 -14.34 11.61
C GLU A 45 -5.28 -12.88 11.24
N ALA A 46 -4.52 -12.16 12.09
CA ALA A 46 -4.05 -10.81 11.80
C ALA A 46 -3.16 -10.76 10.55
N SER A 47 -2.20 -11.67 10.42
CA SER A 47 -1.33 -11.77 9.24
C SER A 47 -2.13 -12.04 7.97
N GLN A 48 -3.03 -13.02 7.99
CA GLN A 48 -3.86 -13.36 6.83
C GLN A 48 -4.79 -12.22 6.41
N ALA A 49 -5.39 -11.53 7.38
CA ALA A 49 -6.23 -10.38 7.12
C ALA A 49 -5.44 -9.23 6.46
N TYR A 50 -4.21 -8.99 6.93
CA TYR A 50 -3.30 -8.02 6.34
C TYR A 50 -2.79 -8.43 4.95
N ASP A 51 -2.51 -9.71 4.70
CA ASP A 51 -2.15 -10.22 3.36
C ASP A 51 -3.29 -10.01 2.35
N GLY A 52 -4.54 -10.24 2.79
CA GLY A 52 -5.73 -9.95 2.00
C GLY A 52 -5.88 -8.46 1.70
N TYR A 53 -5.65 -7.60 2.70
CA TYR A 53 -5.65 -6.15 2.54
C TYR A 53 -4.52 -5.68 1.61
N PHE A 54 -3.31 -6.20 1.78
CA PHE A 54 -2.14 -5.92 0.95
C PHE A 54 -2.43 -6.28 -0.50
N THR A 55 -3.01 -7.45 -0.78
CA THR A 55 -3.34 -7.86 -2.15
C THR A 55 -4.36 -6.92 -2.81
N ARG A 56 -5.36 -6.44 -2.05
CA ARG A 56 -6.32 -5.43 -2.54
C ARG A 56 -5.63 -4.09 -2.81
N GLN A 57 -4.73 -3.66 -1.93
CA GLN A 57 -3.96 -2.43 -2.10
C GLN A 57 -2.97 -2.54 -3.25
N LEU A 58 -2.32 -3.69 -3.44
CA LEU A 58 -1.41 -3.97 -4.55
C LEU A 58 -2.16 -3.84 -5.88
N LYS A 59 -3.37 -4.39 -6.00
CA LYS A 59 -4.19 -4.21 -7.20
C LYS A 59 -4.55 -2.75 -7.44
N LYS A 60 -5.03 -2.04 -6.41
CA LYS A 60 -5.47 -0.64 -6.55
C LYS A 60 -4.30 0.32 -6.79
N LYS A 61 -3.32 0.33 -5.90
CA LYS A 61 -2.14 1.21 -5.94
C LYS A 61 -1.16 0.78 -7.02
N GLY A 62 -0.92 -0.53 -7.22
CA GLY A 62 -0.07 -1.02 -8.30
C GLY A 62 -0.59 -0.66 -9.68
N THR A 63 -1.92 -0.71 -9.90
CA THR A 63 -2.51 -0.20 -11.15
C THR A 63 -2.26 1.30 -11.30
N LYS A 64 -2.39 2.10 -10.23
CA LYS A 64 -2.04 3.54 -10.27
C LYS A 64 -0.57 3.76 -10.61
N VAL A 65 0.34 2.99 -10.01
CA VAL A 65 1.78 3.06 -10.30
C VAL A 65 2.03 2.79 -11.78
N LEU A 66 1.43 1.73 -12.35
CA LEU A 66 1.56 1.43 -13.78
C LEU A 66 1.01 2.54 -14.67
N ILE A 67 -0.13 3.15 -14.31
CA ILE A 67 -0.71 4.27 -15.06
C ILE A 67 0.25 5.48 -15.05
N PHE A 68 0.76 5.85 -13.88
CA PHE A 68 1.72 6.94 -13.78
C PHE A 68 3.02 6.62 -14.53
N LEU A 69 3.51 5.39 -14.45
CA LEU A 69 4.71 4.98 -15.18
C LEU A 69 4.50 5.02 -16.70
N GLY A 70 3.32 4.61 -17.18
CA GLY A 70 2.92 4.75 -18.57
C GLY A 70 2.82 6.22 -19.01
N LEU A 71 2.22 7.09 -18.19
CA LEU A 71 2.16 8.53 -18.46
C LEU A 71 3.56 9.16 -18.51
N ALA A 72 4.44 8.81 -17.57
CA ALA A 72 5.83 9.26 -17.58
C ALA A 72 6.56 8.83 -18.86
N ALA A 73 6.35 7.58 -19.31
CA ALA A 73 6.92 7.11 -20.57
C ALA A 73 6.41 7.92 -21.78
N VAL A 74 5.11 8.22 -21.84
CA VAL A 74 4.53 9.06 -22.90
C VAL A 74 5.14 10.47 -22.89
N PHE A 75 5.29 11.09 -21.72
CA PHE A 75 5.91 12.41 -21.61
C PHE A 75 7.39 12.38 -22.00
N LEU A 76 8.15 11.36 -21.61
CA LEU A 76 9.54 11.20 -22.01
C LEU A 76 9.69 11.07 -23.53
N VAL A 77 8.83 10.27 -24.18
CA VAL A 77 8.81 10.18 -25.66
C VAL A 77 8.50 11.53 -26.28
N ARG A 78 7.54 12.29 -25.74
CA ARG A 78 7.22 13.64 -26.21
C ARG A 78 8.38 14.62 -26.04
N ILE A 79 9.10 14.55 -24.92
CA ILE A 79 10.30 15.37 -24.65
C ILE A 79 11.38 15.05 -25.67
N LEU A 80 11.66 13.76 -25.94
CA LEU A 80 12.65 13.35 -26.95
C LEU A 80 12.32 13.88 -28.34
N LEU A 81 11.04 13.80 -28.76
CA LEU A 81 10.58 14.31 -30.05
C LEU A 81 10.60 15.85 -30.15
N MET A 82 10.49 16.55 -29.01
CA MET A 82 10.56 18.02 -28.95
C MET A 82 11.98 18.53 -28.82
N ALA A 83 12.90 17.76 -28.23
CA ALA A 83 14.29 18.16 -28.01
C ALA A 83 15.03 18.46 -29.32
N ASP A 84 14.70 17.76 -30.41
CA ASP A 84 15.24 18.02 -31.75
C ASP A 84 14.71 19.32 -32.39
N LYS A 85 13.63 19.90 -31.85
CA LYS A 85 13.02 21.13 -32.34
C LYS A 85 13.47 22.29 -31.45
N LEU A 86 14.58 22.92 -31.82
CA LEU A 86 15.33 24.01 -31.14
C LEU A 86 14.53 25.26 -30.68
N GLY A 87 13.19 25.28 -30.70
CA GLY A 87 12.38 26.48 -30.46
C GLY A 87 11.45 26.48 -29.25
N ASN A 88 11.35 25.39 -28.45
CA ASN A 88 10.24 25.27 -27.49
C ASN A 88 10.65 24.85 -26.06
N VAL A 89 11.63 25.58 -25.50
CA VAL A 89 12.18 25.35 -24.15
C VAL A 89 11.09 25.39 -23.06
N SER A 90 10.07 26.23 -23.20
CA SER A 90 8.96 26.34 -22.24
C SER A 90 8.05 25.12 -22.25
N GLN A 91 7.73 24.54 -23.41
CA GLN A 91 6.96 23.29 -23.47
C GLN A 91 7.78 22.12 -22.94
N LEU A 92 9.08 22.07 -23.27
CA LEU A 92 9.98 21.03 -22.76
C LEU A 92 10.02 21.01 -21.23
N SER A 93 10.13 22.18 -20.59
CA SER A 93 10.17 22.29 -19.12
C SER A 93 8.87 21.89 -18.46
N VAL A 94 7.72 22.20 -19.07
CA VAL A 94 6.40 21.75 -18.59
C VAL A 94 6.28 20.22 -18.64
N PHE A 95 6.66 19.58 -19.75
CA PHE A 95 6.63 18.13 -19.84
C PHE A 95 7.63 17.47 -18.88
N LEU A 96 8.79 18.09 -18.64
CA LEU A 96 9.75 17.62 -17.66
C LEU A 96 9.18 17.68 -16.23
N ALA A 97 8.54 18.78 -15.87
CA ALA A 97 7.90 18.96 -14.56
C ALA A 97 6.74 17.95 -14.36
N LEU A 98 5.92 17.73 -15.39
CA LEU A 98 4.85 16.73 -15.37
C LEU A 98 5.40 15.30 -15.23
N THR A 99 6.52 15.00 -15.89
CA THR A 99 7.21 13.72 -15.77
C THR A 99 7.73 13.52 -14.34
N ALA A 100 8.43 14.51 -13.79
CA ALA A 100 8.93 14.47 -12.42
C ALA A 100 7.79 14.29 -11.40
N TYR A 101 6.71 15.07 -11.52
CA TYR A 101 5.53 14.94 -10.66
C TYR A 101 4.93 13.52 -10.73
N THR A 102 4.77 13.00 -11.93
CA THR A 102 4.21 11.67 -12.19
C THR A 102 5.07 10.57 -11.56
N LEU A 103 6.39 10.67 -11.69
CA LEU A 103 7.33 9.74 -11.07
C LEU A 103 7.27 9.82 -9.54
N VAL A 104 7.25 11.02 -8.95
CA VAL A 104 7.14 11.20 -7.50
C VAL A 104 5.85 10.59 -6.97
N GLN A 105 4.71 10.82 -7.64
CA GLN A 105 3.44 10.20 -7.27
C GLN A 105 3.53 8.67 -7.33
N GLY A 106 4.03 8.11 -8.43
CA GLY A 106 4.25 6.66 -8.55
C GLY A 106 5.13 6.09 -7.44
N LEU A 107 6.19 6.82 -7.07
CA LEU A 107 7.15 6.42 -6.04
C LEU A 107 6.52 6.44 -4.65
N ILE A 108 5.70 7.45 -4.32
CA ILE A 108 4.95 7.51 -3.05
C ILE A 108 4.05 6.29 -2.89
N TRP A 109 3.29 5.93 -3.93
CA TRP A 109 2.41 4.74 -3.88
C TRP A 109 3.21 3.44 -3.72
N SER A 110 4.37 3.33 -4.37
CA SER A 110 5.28 2.19 -4.23
C SER A 110 5.87 2.07 -2.84
N ILE A 111 6.32 3.19 -2.23
CA ILE A 111 6.82 3.20 -0.84
C ILE A 111 5.73 2.73 0.12
N GLN A 112 4.50 3.22 -0.03
CA GLN A 112 3.40 2.79 0.84
C GLN A 112 3.10 1.28 0.73
N LEU A 113 3.22 0.71 -0.47
CA LEU A 113 3.09 -0.73 -0.66
C LEU A 113 4.26 -1.50 -0.03
N PHE A 114 5.49 -0.97 -0.18
CA PHE A 114 6.68 -1.57 0.40
C PHE A 114 6.60 -1.60 1.93
N GLN A 115 6.26 -0.47 2.57
CA GLN A 115 6.08 -0.38 4.02
C GLN A 115 5.03 -1.38 4.54
N LEU A 116 3.91 -1.53 3.83
CA LEU A 116 2.87 -2.49 4.20
C LEU A 116 3.36 -3.94 4.10
N LYS A 117 4.13 -4.26 3.07
CA LYS A 117 4.74 -5.59 2.89
C LYS A 117 5.81 -5.87 3.94
N GLU A 118 6.66 -4.90 4.22
CA GLU A 118 7.73 -4.99 5.21
C GLU A 118 7.17 -5.20 6.61
N GLU A 119 6.10 -4.49 6.97
CA GLU A 119 5.43 -4.69 8.25
C GLU A 119 4.83 -6.10 8.36
N ILE A 120 4.17 -6.62 7.32
CA ILE A 120 3.69 -8.02 7.34
C ILE A 120 4.86 -8.99 7.50
N ALA A 121 5.95 -8.80 6.75
CA ALA A 121 7.11 -9.69 6.80
C ALA A 121 7.80 -9.67 8.17
N SER A 122 8.02 -8.47 8.73
CA SER A 122 8.60 -8.25 10.06
C SER A 122 7.74 -8.87 11.15
N PHE A 123 6.42 -8.65 11.11
CA PHE A 123 5.49 -9.26 12.05
C PHE A 123 5.54 -10.80 11.99
N ARG A 124 5.57 -11.35 10.78
CA ARG A 124 5.62 -12.79 10.56
C ARG A 124 6.92 -13.42 11.10
N ASP A 125 8.05 -12.76 10.85
CA ASP A 125 9.36 -13.17 11.34
C ASP A 125 9.43 -13.15 12.87
N LEU A 126 8.95 -12.07 13.50
CA LEU A 126 8.89 -11.94 14.98
C LEU A 126 8.03 -13.02 15.64
N ARG A 127 6.98 -13.48 14.96
CA ARG A 127 6.06 -14.52 15.46
C ARG A 127 6.42 -15.94 15.01
N LYS A 128 7.51 -16.11 14.25
CA LYS A 128 7.94 -17.39 13.64
C LYS A 128 6.80 -18.08 12.87
N LEU A 129 6.05 -17.30 12.11
CA LEU A 129 4.93 -17.72 11.26
C LEU A 129 5.39 -17.99 9.82
#